data_AF-A0A7X8I8L9-F1
#
_entry.id   AF-A0A7X8I8L9-F1
#
_cell.length_a   1.000
_cell.length_b   1.000
_cell.length_c   1.000
_cell.angle_alpha   90.00
_cell.angle_beta   90.00
_cell.angle_gamma   90.00
#
_symmetry.space_group_name_H-M   'P 1'
#
loop_
_entity.id
_entity.type
_entity.pdbx_description
1 polymer ?
#
loop_
_entity_poly.entity_id
_entity_poly.type
_entity_poly.pdbx_seq_one_letter_code
_entity_poly.pdbx_strand_id
1 'polypeptide(L)'
;MVLFRTLCVVMVIGAVFYPTASFGADAKALLSEANTLFRNADKDFMSGKMDSAWEAVQKAKEAISAAKEADPSNSQVTSLEKRIDQLADKIEKRRGGPSPAGTSEKPQPRAEAPQRLPATASRYLMEADRALKRAEELLGPDRDKQDPGRLPARLREALDPAEKNINKLLEEFPDFKDHPDVTPKVERLEAARKELKALEEAASASKEAAEADTARKEAESGEWLKKLRPFVAAKSSMDDAPYYDPEKEMLSYAGFDIGAEELAKRHRIHAEAAAALQEYRNAGVKEPLELLAETAGEIGSRLGKFNAALDGLGRIALNEARQQLDWGREFMAENLSKAERGEDFIILSRDVLVGIQSRLDQAAVFLKKDDQELAGARSDYDALDRDGAVLREKRAEKILMLPEKYSGDGGEEIRSTA
;
A
#
# COMPACT_ATOMS: atom_id res chain seq x y z
N MET A 1 69.09 -28.07 -28.44
CA MET A 1 69.94 -27.01 -27.85
C MET A 1 69.37 -26.72 -26.45
N VAL A 2 70.15 -26.72 -25.36
CA VAL A 2 71.38 -25.95 -25.07
C VAL A 2 70.99 -24.48 -24.81
N LEU A 3 70.65 -24.11 -23.57
CA LEU A 3 71.51 -23.56 -22.47
C LEU A 3 71.33 -22.00 -22.40
N PHE A 4 71.41 -21.26 -21.28
CA PHE A 4 71.56 -21.59 -19.84
C PHE A 4 71.33 -20.37 -18.90
N ARG A 5 70.90 -20.61 -17.64
CA ARG A 5 71.33 -20.00 -16.34
C ARG A 5 71.27 -18.44 -16.19
N THR A 6 71.50 -17.76 -15.04
CA THR A 6 72.01 -18.00 -13.64
C THR A 6 71.53 -16.80 -12.78
N LEU A 7 71.42 -16.70 -11.44
CA LEU A 7 71.51 -17.50 -10.17
C LEU A 7 70.77 -16.60 -9.08
N CYS A 8 70.71 -16.69 -7.75
CA CYS A 8 71.17 -17.55 -6.63
C CYS A 8 70.21 -17.29 -5.42
N VAL A 9 69.42 -18.23 -4.92
CA VAL A 9 69.65 -19.08 -3.71
C VAL A 9 70.06 -18.34 -2.41
N VAL A 10 69.12 -18.30 -1.43
CA VAL A 10 69.27 -18.39 0.05
C VAL A 10 67.91 -18.94 0.54
N MET A 11 67.76 -20.18 1.05
CA MET A 11 67.92 -20.66 2.45
C MET A 11 66.95 -19.98 3.48
N VAL A 12 66.34 -20.66 4.47
CA VAL A 12 66.50 -22.05 4.98
C VAL A 12 65.26 -22.53 5.79
N ILE A 13 64.95 -23.86 5.76
CA ILE A 13 64.20 -24.75 6.71
C ILE A 13 62.86 -24.28 7.36
N GLY A 14 61.80 -25.12 7.49
CA GLY A 14 61.56 -26.49 7.01
C GLY A 14 60.73 -27.38 7.98
N ALA A 15 59.90 -28.29 7.43
CA ALA A 15 58.92 -29.17 8.10
C ALA A 15 57.78 -28.39 8.83
N VAL A 16 56.51 -28.80 8.92
CA VAL A 16 55.79 -30.08 9.09
C VAL A 16 54.37 -29.88 8.47
N PHE A 17 53.63 -30.79 7.81
CA PHE A 17 53.77 -32.23 7.47
C PHE A 17 52.97 -32.56 6.18
N TYR A 18 52.76 -33.85 5.84
CA TYR A 18 51.64 -34.30 5.00
C TYR A 18 50.40 -34.62 5.89
N PRO A 19 49.16 -34.36 5.44
CA PRO A 19 47.97 -34.73 6.19
C PRO A 19 47.73 -36.25 6.11
N THR A 20 48.16 -36.99 7.13
CA THR A 20 47.68 -38.36 7.37
C THR A 20 46.19 -38.30 7.72
N ALA A 21 45.35 -38.97 6.93
CA ALA A 21 43.91 -38.99 7.17
C ALA A 21 43.59 -39.55 8.56
N SER A 22 42.83 -38.80 9.34
CA SER A 22 42.14 -39.28 10.54
C SER A 22 40.65 -38.97 10.39
N PHE A 23 39.82 -39.80 11.01
CA PHE A 23 38.38 -39.90 10.75
C PHE A 23 37.66 -38.56 10.97
N GLY A 24 37.12 -37.99 9.90
CA GLY A 24 36.15 -36.90 9.97
C GLY A 24 34.84 -37.43 10.55
N ALA A 25 34.68 -37.35 11.87
CA ALA A 25 33.41 -37.61 12.54
C ALA A 25 32.39 -36.54 12.12
N ASP A 26 31.20 -36.97 11.69
CA ASP A 26 30.10 -36.08 11.36
C ASP A 26 29.77 -35.19 12.58
N ALA A 27 29.79 -33.87 12.39
CA ALA A 27 29.51 -32.90 13.46
C ALA A 27 28.14 -33.17 14.13
N LYS A 28 27.18 -33.71 13.38
CA LYS A 28 25.87 -34.15 13.88
C LYS A 28 25.96 -35.40 14.77
N ALA A 29 26.88 -36.31 14.48
CA ALA A 29 27.15 -37.47 15.34
C ALA A 29 27.83 -37.04 16.64
N LEU A 30 28.86 -36.19 16.58
CA LEU A 30 29.52 -35.62 17.76
C LEU A 30 28.56 -34.86 18.67
N LEU A 31 27.64 -34.07 18.10
CA LEU A 31 26.62 -33.35 18.87
C LEU A 31 25.61 -34.31 19.53
N SER A 32 25.22 -35.39 18.84
CA SER A 32 24.37 -36.44 19.38
C SER A 32 25.05 -37.21 20.54
N GLU A 33 26.34 -37.48 20.39
CA GLU A 33 27.18 -38.11 21.42
C GLU A 33 27.33 -37.20 22.65
N ALA A 34 27.69 -35.93 22.47
CA ALA A 34 27.78 -34.93 23.54
C ALA A 34 26.47 -34.80 24.33
N ASN A 35 25.32 -34.78 23.64
CA ASN A 35 23.99 -34.75 24.27
C ASN A 35 23.65 -36.05 25.03
N THR A 36 24.15 -37.19 24.56
CA THR A 36 23.98 -38.50 25.21
C THR A 36 24.85 -38.59 26.48
N LEU A 37 26.11 -38.16 26.39
CA LEU A 37 27.04 -38.06 27.52
C LEU A 37 26.52 -37.08 28.58
N PHE A 38 26.01 -35.91 28.16
CA PHE A 38 25.35 -34.94 29.05
C PHE A 38 24.17 -35.55 29.82
N ARG A 39 23.29 -36.31 29.14
CA ARG A 39 22.15 -36.99 29.78
C ARG A 39 22.59 -38.07 30.78
N ASN A 40 23.67 -38.80 30.47
CA ASN A 40 24.24 -39.78 31.39
C ASN A 40 24.88 -39.11 32.61
N ALA A 41 25.61 -38.00 32.40
CA ALA A 41 26.19 -37.20 33.48
C ALA A 41 25.12 -36.63 34.43
N ASP A 42 24.02 -36.09 33.89
CA ASP A 42 22.91 -35.56 34.69
C ASP A 42 22.22 -36.69 35.49
N LYS A 43 21.97 -37.85 34.86
CA LYS A 43 21.42 -39.03 35.53
C LYS A 43 22.31 -39.56 36.66
N ASP A 44 23.63 -39.61 36.45
CA ASP A 44 24.58 -40.06 37.47
C ASP A 44 24.78 -39.01 38.58
N PHE A 45 24.70 -37.71 38.27
CA PHE A 45 24.67 -36.63 39.26
C PHE A 45 23.42 -36.68 40.14
N MET A 46 22.24 -36.89 39.55
CA MET A 46 20.98 -37.04 40.28
C MET A 46 20.95 -38.32 41.13
N SER A 47 21.54 -39.42 40.64
CA SER A 47 21.68 -40.68 41.40
C SER A 47 22.90 -40.75 42.33
N GLY A 48 23.62 -39.65 42.52
CA GLY A 48 24.68 -39.51 43.54
C GLY A 48 26.07 -40.00 43.15
N LYS A 49 26.26 -40.53 41.94
CA LYS A 49 27.54 -41.09 41.45
C LYS A 49 28.48 -39.99 40.95
N MET A 50 29.01 -39.16 41.86
CA MET A 50 29.75 -37.94 41.50
C MET A 50 30.92 -38.18 40.53
N ASP A 51 31.71 -39.24 40.71
CA ASP A 51 32.87 -39.50 39.82
C ASP A 51 32.46 -39.99 38.43
N SER A 52 31.42 -40.82 38.33
CA SER A 52 30.83 -41.26 37.05
C SER A 52 30.21 -40.06 36.30
N ALA A 53 29.52 -39.18 37.02
CA ALA A 53 28.98 -37.94 36.48
C ALA A 53 30.10 -37.00 36.00
N TRP A 54 31.21 -36.91 36.73
CA TRP A 54 32.38 -36.11 36.35
C TRP A 54 33.07 -36.65 35.10
N GLU A 55 33.31 -37.96 35.01
CA GLU A 55 33.91 -38.58 33.81
C GLU A 55 33.00 -38.37 32.58
N ALA A 56 31.69 -38.56 32.73
CA ALA A 56 30.73 -38.35 31.66
C ALA A 56 30.61 -36.86 31.24
N VAL A 57 30.70 -35.90 32.18
CA VAL A 57 30.62 -34.46 31.83
C VAL A 57 31.89 -33.97 31.15
N GLN A 58 33.07 -34.49 31.50
CA GLN A 58 34.32 -34.15 30.80
C GLN A 58 34.35 -34.70 29.37
N LYS A 59 33.93 -35.96 29.17
CA LYS A 59 33.75 -36.52 27.81
C LYS A 59 32.70 -35.75 26.99
N ALA A 60 31.66 -35.22 27.64
CA ALA A 60 30.71 -34.32 26.98
C ALA A 60 31.35 -32.98 26.56
N LYS A 61 32.29 -32.43 27.36
CA LYS A 61 33.07 -31.24 26.97
C LYS A 61 33.97 -31.53 25.77
N GLU A 62 34.70 -32.64 25.78
CA GLU A 62 35.56 -33.07 24.66
C GLU A 62 34.75 -33.22 23.35
N ALA A 63 33.61 -33.92 23.42
CA ALA A 63 32.72 -34.13 22.27
C ALA A 63 32.09 -32.82 21.76
N ILE A 64 31.70 -31.89 22.64
CA ILE A 64 31.12 -30.60 22.21
C ILE A 64 32.18 -29.64 21.66
N SER A 65 33.42 -29.68 22.15
CA SER A 65 34.53 -28.94 21.51
C SER A 65 34.86 -29.49 20.13
N ALA A 66 34.91 -30.81 19.94
CA ALA A 66 35.12 -31.42 18.63
C ALA A 66 33.99 -31.07 17.65
N ALA A 67 32.73 -31.07 18.12
CA ALA A 67 31.58 -30.62 17.31
C ALA A 67 31.67 -29.13 16.94
N LYS A 68 32.23 -28.29 17.83
CA LYS A 68 32.42 -26.85 17.64
C LYS A 68 33.54 -26.51 16.66
N GLU A 69 34.59 -27.33 16.59
CA GLU A 69 35.64 -27.25 15.57
C GLU A 69 35.15 -27.74 14.20
N ALA A 70 34.28 -28.76 14.18
CA ALA A 70 33.71 -29.32 12.95
C ALA A 70 32.60 -28.45 12.33
N ASP A 71 31.76 -27.79 13.14
CA ASP A 71 30.77 -26.80 12.68
C ASP A 71 30.62 -25.63 13.69
N PRO A 72 31.41 -24.56 13.54
CA PRO A 72 31.31 -23.36 14.38
C PRO A 72 30.00 -22.58 14.22
N SER A 73 29.19 -22.87 13.19
CA SER A 73 27.97 -22.12 12.88
C SER A 73 26.71 -22.64 13.59
N ASN A 74 26.80 -23.84 14.17
CA ASN A 74 25.66 -24.56 14.70
C ASN A 74 25.17 -23.99 16.05
N SER A 75 23.98 -23.38 16.05
CA SER A 75 23.37 -22.80 17.24
C SER A 75 23.09 -23.82 18.37
N GLN A 76 22.98 -25.12 18.06
CA GLN A 76 22.80 -26.16 19.07
C GLN A 76 24.08 -26.43 19.87
N VAL A 77 25.27 -26.25 19.26
CA VAL A 77 26.57 -26.44 19.93
C VAL A 77 26.70 -25.48 21.11
N THR A 78 26.55 -24.18 20.88
CA THR A 78 26.69 -23.15 21.94
C THR A 78 25.61 -23.24 23.03
N SER A 79 24.46 -23.83 22.73
CA SER A 79 23.38 -24.08 23.68
C SER A 79 23.67 -25.30 24.57
N LEU A 80 24.24 -26.36 23.99
CA LEU A 80 24.62 -27.57 24.69
C LEU A 80 25.90 -27.39 25.52
N GLU A 81 26.90 -26.68 24.99
CA GLU A 81 28.13 -26.27 25.67
C GLU A 81 27.82 -25.60 27.03
N LYS A 82 27.01 -24.53 27.03
CA LYS A 82 26.57 -23.83 28.25
C LYS A 82 25.87 -24.74 29.26
N ARG A 83 25.17 -25.78 28.82
CA ARG A 83 24.48 -26.74 29.70
C ARG A 83 25.44 -27.76 30.30
N ILE A 84 26.42 -28.21 29.53
CA ILE A 84 27.51 -29.08 30.00
C ILE A 84 28.36 -28.33 31.02
N ASP A 85 28.69 -27.06 30.79
CA ASP A 85 29.38 -26.20 31.77
C ASP A 85 28.59 -26.05 33.06
N GLN A 86 27.30 -25.68 32.98
CA GLN A 86 26.43 -25.56 34.16
C GLN A 86 26.26 -26.87 34.94
N LEU A 87 26.44 -28.04 34.31
CA LEU A 87 26.42 -29.33 35.00
C LEU A 87 27.78 -29.65 35.62
N ALA A 88 28.89 -29.38 34.92
CA ALA A 88 30.24 -29.53 35.45
C ALA A 88 30.43 -28.66 36.72
N ASP A 89 30.00 -27.40 36.67
CA ASP A 89 29.95 -26.47 37.81
C ASP A 89 29.26 -27.07 39.04
N LYS A 90 28.12 -27.75 38.83
CA LYS A 90 27.31 -28.37 39.89
C LYS A 90 27.97 -29.64 40.43
N ILE A 91 28.57 -30.45 39.57
CA ILE A 91 29.31 -31.65 39.97
C ILE A 91 30.53 -31.23 40.79
N GLU A 92 31.32 -30.26 40.32
CA GLU A 92 32.53 -29.77 41.00
C GLU A 92 32.20 -29.17 42.37
N LYS A 93 31.21 -28.27 42.46
CA LYS A 93 30.74 -27.69 43.73
C LYS A 93 30.22 -28.75 44.72
N ARG A 94 29.66 -29.86 44.23
CA ARG A 94 29.17 -30.99 45.05
C ARG A 94 30.22 -32.06 45.34
N ARG A 95 31.33 -32.09 44.60
CA ARG A 95 32.49 -32.98 44.78
C ARG A 95 33.55 -32.37 45.69
N GLY A 96 33.68 -31.04 45.70
CA GLY A 96 34.53 -30.28 46.62
C GLY A 96 33.85 -29.87 47.94
N GLY A 97 32.52 -29.88 48.01
CA GLY A 97 31.77 -29.65 49.25
C GLY A 97 31.59 -30.93 50.08
N PRO A 98 31.61 -30.88 51.42
CA PRO A 98 31.37 -32.05 52.26
C PRO A 98 29.94 -32.58 52.04
N SER A 99 29.82 -33.88 51.81
CA SER A 99 28.53 -34.54 51.60
C SER A 99 27.64 -34.44 52.85
N PRO A 100 26.37 -34.03 52.74
CA PRO A 100 25.46 -33.93 53.89
C PRO A 100 24.95 -35.32 54.31
N ALA A 101 25.82 -36.08 54.97
CA ALA A 101 25.39 -37.17 55.84
C ALA A 101 24.57 -36.57 57.00
N GLY A 102 23.35 -37.07 57.22
CA GLY A 102 22.44 -36.50 58.20
C GLY A 102 22.80 -36.89 59.64
N THR A 103 22.84 -35.90 60.53
CA THR A 103 22.77 -36.10 61.99
C THR A 103 21.76 -35.13 62.58
N SER A 104 20.89 -35.65 63.44
CA SER A 104 19.87 -34.87 64.15
C SER A 104 20.49 -34.08 65.29
N GLU A 105 20.15 -32.80 65.41
CA GLU A 105 20.39 -32.03 66.64
C GLU A 105 19.12 -31.27 67.05
N LYS A 106 18.89 -31.11 68.36
CA LYS A 106 17.62 -30.59 68.91
C LYS A 106 17.61 -29.05 68.97
N PRO A 107 16.43 -28.41 68.90
CA PRO A 107 16.32 -26.99 68.62
C PRO A 107 16.43 -26.10 69.87
N GLN A 108 16.79 -24.84 69.64
CA GLN A 108 16.43 -23.70 70.48
C GLN A 108 15.41 -22.79 69.76
N PRO A 109 14.68 -21.92 70.48
CA PRO A 109 13.31 -21.57 70.09
C PRO A 109 13.25 -20.60 68.91
N ARG A 110 12.31 -20.89 68.01
CA ARG A 110 11.87 -19.97 66.95
C ARG A 110 10.66 -19.19 67.47
N ALA A 111 10.49 -17.94 67.02
CA ALA A 111 9.22 -17.24 67.15
C ALA A 111 8.08 -18.08 66.55
N GLU A 112 6.86 -17.89 67.05
CA GLU A 112 5.70 -18.72 66.71
C GLU A 112 5.54 -18.85 65.19
N ALA A 113 5.66 -20.08 64.69
CA ALA A 113 5.50 -20.35 63.27
C ALA A 113 4.02 -20.18 62.89
N PRO A 114 3.71 -19.53 61.75
CA PRO A 114 2.32 -19.33 61.33
C PRO A 114 1.59 -20.67 61.26
N GLN A 115 0.34 -20.66 61.74
CA GLN A 115 -0.49 -21.85 61.88
C GLN A 115 -0.67 -22.52 60.51
N ARG A 116 -0.27 -23.79 60.39
CA ARG A 116 -0.28 -24.47 59.08
C ARG A 116 -1.70 -24.54 58.51
N LEU A 117 -1.87 -24.00 57.30
CA LEU A 117 -3.08 -24.13 56.49
C LEU A 117 -3.56 -25.59 56.43
N PRO A 118 -4.87 -25.85 56.59
CA PRO A 118 -5.49 -27.14 56.32
C PRO A 118 -5.17 -27.64 54.90
N ALA A 119 -5.20 -28.96 54.68
CA ALA A 119 -4.89 -29.55 53.38
C ALA A 119 -5.85 -29.11 52.26
N THR A 120 -7.12 -28.84 52.59
CA THR A 120 -8.14 -28.26 51.71
C THR A 120 -7.83 -26.81 51.35
N ALA A 121 -7.61 -25.94 52.35
CA ALA A 121 -7.20 -24.55 52.15
C ALA A 121 -5.90 -24.46 51.30
N SER A 122 -4.90 -25.29 51.63
CA SER A 122 -3.65 -25.41 50.87
C SER A 122 -3.89 -25.80 49.40
N ARG A 123 -4.88 -26.66 49.12
CA ARG A 123 -5.26 -27.05 47.76
C ARG A 123 -5.93 -25.92 47.01
N TYR A 124 -6.91 -25.24 47.60
CA TYR A 124 -7.55 -24.07 46.99
C TYR A 124 -6.51 -22.98 46.67
N LEU A 125 -5.60 -22.72 47.60
CA LEU A 125 -4.51 -21.76 47.44
C LEU A 125 -3.52 -22.14 46.31
N MET A 126 -3.29 -23.44 46.09
CA MET A 126 -2.48 -23.95 44.98
C MET A 126 -3.20 -23.86 43.63
N GLU A 127 -4.49 -24.16 43.58
CA GLU A 127 -5.31 -24.04 42.36
C GLU A 127 -5.49 -22.56 41.97
N ALA A 128 -5.63 -21.65 42.94
CA ALA A 128 -5.60 -20.22 42.73
C ALA A 128 -4.23 -19.71 42.22
N ASP A 129 -3.11 -20.17 42.80
CA ASP A 129 -1.77 -19.75 42.35
C ASP A 129 -1.49 -20.16 40.89
N ARG A 130 -2.01 -21.32 40.46
CA ARG A 130 -1.95 -21.78 39.07
C ARG A 130 -2.80 -20.94 38.11
N ALA A 131 -3.92 -20.41 38.58
CA ALA A 131 -4.78 -19.53 37.81
C ALA A 131 -4.18 -18.11 37.70
N LEU A 132 -3.72 -17.55 38.82
CA LEU A 132 -3.00 -16.27 38.86
C LEU A 132 -1.77 -16.27 37.94
N LYS A 133 -0.99 -17.36 37.89
CA LYS A 133 0.15 -17.47 36.96
C LYS A 133 -0.24 -17.37 35.49
N ARG A 134 -1.38 -17.94 35.08
CA ARG A 134 -1.88 -17.79 33.69
C ARG A 134 -2.34 -16.36 33.41
N ALA A 135 -2.95 -15.69 34.39
CA ALA A 135 -3.32 -14.28 34.28
C ALA A 135 -2.07 -13.38 34.17
N GLU A 136 -1.01 -13.67 34.92
CA GLU A 136 0.29 -13.01 34.83
C GLU A 136 1.02 -13.29 33.51
N GLU A 137 0.93 -14.52 32.97
CA GLU A 137 1.42 -14.87 31.63
C GLU A 137 0.70 -14.05 30.54
N LEU A 138 -0.63 -13.86 30.65
CA LEU A 138 -1.41 -13.02 29.73
C LEU A 138 -1.11 -11.51 29.86
N LEU A 139 -0.79 -11.04 31.07
CA LEU A 139 -0.41 -9.65 31.37
C LEU A 139 1.08 -9.36 31.20
N GLY A 140 1.89 -10.37 30.85
CA GLY A 140 3.35 -10.31 30.77
C GLY A 140 3.91 -9.56 29.56
N PRO A 141 5.21 -9.71 29.24
CA PRO A 141 5.90 -8.93 28.20
C PRO A 141 5.40 -9.18 26.76
N ASP A 142 4.55 -10.18 26.55
CA ASP A 142 3.89 -10.45 25.27
C ASP A 142 2.44 -9.89 25.20
N ARG A 143 2.00 -9.12 26.21
CA ARG A 143 0.70 -8.40 26.25
C ARG A 143 0.40 -7.67 24.93
N ASP A 144 1.35 -6.86 24.47
CA ASP A 144 1.19 -5.99 23.30
C ASP A 144 1.17 -6.75 21.95
N LYS A 145 1.44 -8.07 21.97
CA LYS A 145 1.36 -8.96 20.80
C LYS A 145 0.02 -9.70 20.72
N GLN A 146 -0.85 -9.54 21.71
CA GLN A 146 -2.15 -10.20 21.76
C GLN A 146 -3.25 -9.29 21.21
N ASP A 147 -4.32 -9.90 20.68
CA ASP A 147 -5.53 -9.20 20.23
C ASP A 147 -6.16 -8.44 21.42
N PRO A 148 -6.17 -7.09 21.42
CA PRO A 148 -6.67 -6.30 22.55
C PRO A 148 -8.18 -6.41 22.72
N GLY A 149 -8.93 -6.80 21.67
CA GLY A 149 -10.37 -7.10 21.78
C GLY A 149 -10.66 -8.44 22.44
N ARG A 150 -9.70 -9.37 22.47
CA ARG A 150 -9.85 -10.71 23.10
C ARG A 150 -9.13 -10.84 24.45
N LEU A 151 -8.10 -10.03 24.70
CA LEU A 151 -7.33 -10.07 25.94
C LEU A 151 -8.19 -9.94 27.22
N PRO A 152 -9.20 -9.03 27.32
CA PRO A 152 -10.01 -8.93 28.54
C PRO A 152 -10.81 -10.20 28.83
N ALA A 153 -11.39 -10.82 27.79
CA ALA A 153 -12.16 -12.06 27.93
C ALA A 153 -11.26 -13.23 28.39
N ARG A 154 -10.08 -13.39 27.78
CA ARG A 154 -9.10 -14.43 28.16
C ARG A 154 -8.53 -14.22 29.56
N LEU A 155 -8.33 -12.97 29.97
CA LEU A 155 -7.89 -12.64 31.32
C LEU A 155 -8.97 -12.93 32.37
N ARG A 156 -10.25 -12.63 32.10
CA ARG A 156 -11.36 -13.05 32.97
C ARG A 156 -11.44 -14.57 33.10
N GLU A 157 -11.33 -15.30 32.00
CA GLU A 157 -11.29 -16.78 32.02
C GLU A 157 -10.12 -17.33 32.84
N ALA A 158 -8.94 -16.69 32.76
CA ALA A 158 -7.78 -17.08 33.57
C ALA A 158 -7.94 -16.75 35.07
N LEU A 159 -8.67 -15.69 35.42
CA LEU A 159 -8.88 -15.24 36.81
C LEU A 159 -10.06 -15.92 37.52
N ASP A 160 -11.11 -16.33 36.82
CA ASP A 160 -12.30 -16.97 37.40
C ASP A 160 -11.97 -18.16 38.36
N PRO A 161 -11.02 -19.07 38.04
CA PRO A 161 -10.60 -20.13 38.97
C PRO A 161 -9.74 -19.63 40.14
N ALA A 162 -9.10 -18.46 40.05
CA ALA A 162 -8.42 -17.84 41.18
C ALA A 162 -9.44 -17.22 42.14
N GLU A 163 -10.41 -16.47 41.62
CA GLU A 163 -11.50 -15.88 42.41
C GLU A 163 -12.29 -16.95 43.17
N LYS A 164 -12.76 -17.99 42.46
CA LYS A 164 -13.56 -19.07 43.07
C LYS A 164 -12.81 -19.84 44.16
N ASN A 165 -11.50 -20.02 44.03
CA ASN A 165 -10.72 -20.75 45.03
C ASN A 165 -10.28 -19.87 46.21
N ILE A 166 -9.96 -18.59 45.97
CA ILE A 166 -9.65 -17.64 47.06
C ILE A 166 -10.90 -17.35 47.89
N ASN A 167 -12.05 -17.11 47.25
CA ASN A 167 -13.31 -16.90 47.97
C ASN A 167 -13.66 -18.12 48.84
N LYS A 168 -13.64 -19.34 48.29
CA LYS A 168 -13.90 -20.57 49.06
C LYS A 168 -12.94 -20.78 50.22
N LEU A 169 -11.66 -20.46 50.05
CA LEU A 169 -10.70 -20.52 51.15
C LEU A 169 -11.10 -19.56 52.28
N LEU A 170 -11.50 -18.34 51.96
CA LEU A 170 -11.89 -17.33 52.94
C LEU A 170 -13.29 -17.58 53.56
N GLU A 171 -14.18 -18.27 52.83
CA GLU A 171 -15.50 -18.71 53.31
C GLU A 171 -15.40 -19.95 54.23
N GLU A 172 -14.63 -20.97 53.86
CA GLU A 172 -14.46 -22.20 54.66
C GLU A 172 -13.44 -22.03 55.80
N PHE A 173 -12.45 -21.13 55.66
CA PHE A 173 -11.33 -20.95 56.59
C PHE A 173 -11.03 -19.46 56.88
N PRO A 174 -11.99 -18.68 57.42
CA PRO A 174 -11.87 -17.23 57.59
C PRO A 174 -10.69 -16.79 58.48
N ASP A 175 -10.31 -17.60 59.47
CA ASP A 175 -9.17 -17.34 60.37
C ASP A 175 -7.82 -17.23 59.62
N PHE A 176 -7.74 -17.76 58.40
CA PHE A 176 -6.54 -17.74 57.56
C PHE A 176 -6.51 -16.57 56.57
N LYS A 177 -7.44 -15.61 56.65
CA LYS A 177 -7.48 -14.43 55.78
C LYS A 177 -6.17 -13.67 55.74
N ASP A 178 -5.58 -13.42 56.92
CA ASP A 178 -4.34 -12.65 57.08
C ASP A 178 -3.09 -13.58 57.16
N HIS A 179 -3.22 -14.84 56.74
CA HIS A 179 -2.12 -15.81 56.72
C HIS A 179 -1.09 -15.45 55.62
N PRO A 180 0.23 -15.51 55.89
CA PRO A 180 1.27 -15.01 54.98
C PRO A 180 1.32 -15.66 53.59
N ASP A 181 0.80 -16.88 53.42
CA ASP A 181 0.67 -17.51 52.09
C ASP A 181 -0.59 -17.08 51.31
N VAL A 182 -1.61 -16.54 52.01
CA VAL A 182 -2.93 -16.17 51.48
C VAL A 182 -2.94 -14.71 51.04
N THR A 183 -2.55 -13.78 51.91
CA THR A 183 -2.50 -12.33 51.65
C THR A 183 -1.88 -11.96 50.30
N PRO A 184 -0.66 -12.41 49.93
CA PRO A 184 -0.05 -12.04 48.65
C PRO A 184 -0.76 -12.63 47.43
N LYS A 185 -1.64 -13.63 47.57
CA LYS A 185 -2.49 -14.11 46.47
C LYS A 185 -3.78 -13.30 46.35
N VAL A 186 -4.31 -12.79 47.46
CA VAL A 186 -5.41 -11.79 47.44
C VAL A 186 -4.92 -10.50 46.79
N GLU A 187 -3.73 -10.01 47.14
CA GLU A 187 -3.12 -8.82 46.53
C GLU A 187 -2.89 -8.99 45.02
N ARG A 188 -2.33 -10.13 44.59
CA ARG A 188 -2.16 -10.47 43.16
C ARG A 188 -3.50 -10.56 42.42
N LEU A 189 -4.55 -11.08 43.08
CA LEU A 189 -5.89 -11.15 42.51
C LEU A 189 -6.49 -9.74 42.31
N GLU A 190 -6.42 -8.87 43.32
CA GLU A 190 -6.93 -7.50 43.21
C GLU A 190 -6.15 -6.66 42.19
N ALA A 191 -4.83 -6.85 42.09
CA ALA A 191 -4.02 -6.23 41.04
C ALA A 191 -4.46 -6.68 39.63
N ALA A 192 -4.67 -7.98 39.43
CA ALA A 192 -5.11 -8.52 38.15
C ALA A 192 -6.57 -8.16 37.81
N ARG A 193 -7.46 -8.06 38.82
CA ARG A 193 -8.82 -7.51 38.67
C ARG A 193 -8.82 -6.05 38.22
N LYS A 194 -7.90 -5.23 38.74
CA LYS A 194 -7.72 -3.83 38.34
C LYS A 194 -7.24 -3.71 36.89
N GLU A 195 -6.26 -4.53 36.48
CA GLU A 195 -5.81 -4.60 35.08
C GLU A 195 -6.92 -5.10 34.14
N LEU A 196 -7.67 -6.12 34.54
CA LEU A 196 -8.83 -6.62 33.79
C LEU A 196 -9.85 -5.51 33.56
N LYS A 197 -10.22 -4.77 34.60
CA LYS A 197 -11.17 -3.65 34.48
C LYS A 197 -10.65 -2.57 33.52
N ALA A 198 -9.39 -2.17 33.64
CA ALA A 198 -8.78 -1.18 32.74
C ALA A 198 -8.73 -1.66 31.27
N LEU A 199 -8.49 -2.96 31.05
CA LEU A 199 -8.54 -3.59 29.74
C LEU A 199 -9.96 -3.65 29.16
N GLU A 200 -10.99 -3.85 29.98
CA GLU A 200 -12.39 -3.77 29.54
C GLU A 200 -12.83 -2.35 29.18
N GLU A 201 -12.50 -1.36 30.02
CA GLU A 201 -12.79 0.06 29.75
C GLU A 201 -12.07 0.57 28.49
N ALA A 202 -10.83 0.10 28.25
CA ALA A 202 -10.10 0.39 27.01
C ALA A 202 -10.71 -0.32 25.79
N ALA A 203 -11.19 -1.57 25.94
CA ALA A 203 -11.81 -2.32 24.84
C ALA A 203 -13.19 -1.75 24.45
N SER A 204 -14.01 -1.32 25.42
CA SER A 204 -15.28 -0.65 25.12
C SER A 204 -15.06 0.71 24.45
N ALA A 205 -14.17 1.54 24.98
CA ALA A 205 -13.83 2.84 24.39
C ALA A 205 -13.24 2.70 22.97
N SER A 206 -12.41 1.68 22.72
CA SER A 206 -11.88 1.38 21.38
C SER A 206 -12.98 0.94 20.41
N LYS A 207 -13.96 0.16 20.87
CA LYS A 207 -15.13 -0.24 20.06
C LYS A 207 -16.01 0.96 19.74
N GLU A 208 -16.36 1.77 20.73
CA GLU A 208 -17.16 2.99 20.55
C GLU A 208 -16.48 3.99 19.61
N ALA A 209 -15.15 4.15 19.71
CA ALA A 209 -14.36 4.97 18.79
C ALA A 209 -14.38 4.43 17.35
N ALA A 210 -14.32 3.11 17.16
CA ALA A 210 -14.42 2.48 15.85
C ALA A 210 -15.82 2.62 15.23
N GLU A 211 -16.89 2.42 16.02
CA GLU A 211 -18.29 2.60 15.58
C GLU A 211 -18.59 4.07 15.25
N ALA A 212 -18.03 5.01 16.02
CA ALA A 212 -18.11 6.45 15.72
C ALA A 212 -17.31 6.83 14.46
N ASP A 213 -16.16 6.20 14.20
CA ASP A 213 -15.38 6.42 12.99
C ASP A 213 -16.07 5.89 11.73
N THR A 214 -16.69 4.70 11.80
CA THR A 214 -17.51 4.19 10.68
C THR A 214 -18.72 5.08 10.42
N ALA A 215 -19.45 5.48 11.46
CA ALA A 215 -20.59 6.40 11.32
C ALA A 215 -20.17 7.78 10.75
N ARG A 216 -18.99 8.28 11.13
CA ARG A 216 -18.39 9.50 10.55
C ARG A 216 -18.11 9.34 9.06
N LYS A 217 -17.47 8.23 8.66
CA LYS A 217 -17.14 7.91 7.26
C LYS A 217 -18.39 7.73 6.40
N GLU A 218 -19.41 7.08 6.94
CA GLU A 218 -20.73 6.93 6.31
C GLU A 218 -21.44 8.28 6.13
N ALA A 219 -21.43 9.15 7.15
CA ALA A 219 -22.02 10.47 7.06
C ALA A 219 -21.29 11.39 6.06
N GLU A 220 -19.95 11.49 6.15
CA GLU A 220 -19.13 12.27 5.22
C GLU A 220 -19.28 11.76 3.80
N SER A 221 -19.21 10.44 3.59
CA SER A 221 -19.35 9.86 2.25
C SER A 221 -20.78 9.98 1.71
N GLY A 222 -21.80 9.90 2.58
CA GLY A 222 -23.20 10.03 2.22
C GLY A 222 -23.55 11.41 1.67
N GLU A 223 -22.98 12.49 2.23
CA GLU A 223 -23.13 13.85 1.70
C GLU A 223 -22.55 14.00 0.29
N TRP A 224 -21.37 13.40 0.03
CA TRP A 224 -20.76 13.42 -1.31
C TRP A 224 -21.47 12.49 -2.31
N LEU A 225 -21.95 11.33 -1.87
CA LEU A 225 -22.76 10.43 -2.70
C LEU A 225 -24.03 11.13 -3.19
N LYS A 226 -24.76 11.87 -2.33
CA LYS A 226 -25.93 12.68 -2.75
C LYS A 226 -25.61 13.70 -3.84
N LYS A 227 -24.41 14.27 -3.84
CA LYS A 227 -23.96 15.24 -4.86
C LYS A 227 -23.48 14.58 -6.16
N LEU A 228 -22.80 13.44 -6.06
CA LEU A 228 -22.08 12.84 -7.19
C LEU A 228 -22.83 11.71 -7.91
N ARG A 229 -23.53 10.83 -7.17
CA ARG A 229 -24.31 9.72 -7.75
C ARG A 229 -25.33 10.13 -8.83
N PRO A 230 -26.00 11.29 -8.77
CA PRO A 230 -26.89 11.76 -9.83
C PRO A 230 -26.26 11.78 -11.23
N PHE A 231 -24.94 11.91 -11.33
CA PHE A 231 -24.22 11.95 -12.61
C PHE A 231 -23.82 10.57 -13.16
N VAL A 232 -23.97 9.49 -12.37
CA VAL A 232 -23.56 8.13 -12.75
C VAL A 232 -24.72 7.36 -13.38
N ALA A 233 -24.41 6.59 -14.43
CA ALA A 233 -25.37 5.81 -15.20
C ALA A 233 -25.95 4.58 -14.46
N ALA A 234 -27.22 4.29 -14.71
CA ALA A 234 -27.89 3.02 -14.37
C ALA A 234 -27.58 1.89 -15.39
N LYS A 235 -26.31 1.83 -15.82
CA LYS A 235 -25.63 0.72 -16.51
C LYS A 235 -24.16 0.67 -16.08
N SER A 236 -23.92 0.88 -14.80
CA SER A 236 -22.59 0.84 -14.17
C SER A 236 -22.48 -0.42 -13.31
N SER A 237 -21.40 -0.58 -12.56
CA SER A 237 -21.33 -1.59 -11.48
C SER A 237 -22.20 -1.23 -10.26
N MET A 238 -22.99 -0.15 -10.33
CA MET A 238 -23.62 0.54 -9.20
C MET A 238 -25.12 0.76 -9.41
N ASP A 239 -25.80 -0.12 -10.15
CA ASP A 239 -27.20 0.11 -10.55
C ASP A 239 -28.18 0.04 -9.35
N ASP A 240 -27.85 -0.74 -8.31
CA ASP A 240 -28.59 -0.78 -7.03
C ASP A 240 -28.21 0.35 -6.04
N ALA A 241 -27.20 1.17 -6.34
CA ALA A 241 -26.67 2.15 -5.39
C ALA A 241 -27.51 3.46 -5.35
N PRO A 242 -27.67 4.11 -4.18
CA PRO A 242 -28.61 5.20 -4.00
C PRO A 242 -28.29 6.48 -4.80
N TYR A 243 -29.27 7.38 -4.83
CA TYR A 243 -29.20 8.74 -5.40
C TYR A 243 -28.94 8.80 -6.92
N TYR A 244 -29.39 7.79 -7.67
CA TYR A 244 -29.48 7.86 -9.13
C TYR A 244 -30.50 8.92 -9.59
N ASP A 245 -30.20 9.63 -10.68
CA ASP A 245 -31.05 10.66 -11.29
C ASP A 245 -30.95 10.56 -12.84
N PRO A 246 -31.97 10.04 -13.55
CA PRO A 246 -31.89 9.83 -14.99
C PRO A 246 -31.81 11.14 -15.80
N GLU A 247 -32.21 12.29 -15.23
CA GLU A 247 -32.11 13.58 -15.92
C GLU A 247 -30.70 14.19 -15.83
N LYS A 248 -29.82 13.63 -14.98
CA LYS A 248 -28.43 14.04 -14.81
C LYS A 248 -27.40 12.98 -15.25
N GLU A 249 -27.83 11.85 -15.82
CA GLU A 249 -26.94 10.80 -16.30
C GLU A 249 -25.88 11.36 -17.29
N MET A 250 -24.60 11.13 -17.00
CA MET A 250 -23.51 11.45 -17.92
C MET A 250 -23.43 10.44 -19.07
N LEU A 251 -24.11 10.73 -20.17
CA LEU A 251 -23.96 10.00 -21.43
C LEU A 251 -22.69 10.47 -22.17
N SER A 252 -21.60 9.70 -22.06
CA SER A 252 -20.28 10.06 -22.63
C SER A 252 -20.20 10.08 -24.17
N TYR A 253 -21.28 9.77 -24.88
CA TYR A 253 -21.33 9.82 -26.34
C TYR A 253 -21.63 11.23 -26.84
N ALA A 254 -20.72 11.76 -27.67
CA ALA A 254 -20.95 12.93 -28.52
C ALA A 254 -20.72 12.51 -29.98
N GLY A 255 -21.69 12.80 -30.85
CA GLY A 255 -21.73 12.36 -32.25
C GLY A 255 -22.50 13.35 -33.13
N PHE A 256 -22.25 13.33 -34.43
CA PHE A 256 -22.93 14.20 -35.41
C PHE A 256 -24.41 13.83 -35.66
N ASP A 257 -24.84 12.66 -35.18
CA ASP A 257 -26.23 12.17 -35.15
C ASP A 257 -27.05 12.79 -34.01
N ILE A 258 -26.41 13.42 -33.02
CA ILE A 258 -27.07 14.05 -31.87
C ILE A 258 -27.54 15.46 -32.24
N GLY A 259 -28.82 15.74 -32.02
CA GLY A 259 -29.39 17.08 -32.16
C GLY A 259 -28.76 18.10 -31.18
N ALA A 260 -28.62 19.35 -31.64
CA ALA A 260 -27.88 20.39 -30.91
C ALA A 260 -28.39 20.64 -29.47
N GLU A 261 -29.71 20.52 -29.22
CA GLU A 261 -30.30 20.66 -27.88
C GLU A 261 -29.85 19.57 -26.91
N GLU A 262 -29.80 18.31 -27.37
CA GLU A 262 -29.33 17.17 -26.56
C GLU A 262 -27.81 17.20 -26.35
N LEU A 263 -27.05 17.65 -27.35
CA LEU A 263 -25.62 17.89 -27.19
C LEU A 263 -25.35 19.01 -26.17
N ALA A 264 -26.16 20.07 -26.17
CA ALA A 264 -26.10 21.14 -25.16
C ALA A 264 -26.52 20.64 -23.77
N LYS A 265 -27.57 19.79 -23.66
CA LYS A 265 -27.95 19.11 -22.39
C LYS A 265 -26.77 18.31 -21.84
N ARG A 266 -26.14 17.46 -22.66
CA ARG A 266 -24.97 16.66 -22.25
C ARG A 266 -23.79 17.53 -21.84
N HIS A 267 -23.46 18.57 -22.61
CA HIS A 267 -22.36 19.48 -22.27
C HIS A 267 -22.61 20.21 -20.94
N ARG A 268 -23.86 20.60 -20.67
CA ARG A 268 -24.25 21.18 -19.37
C ARG A 268 -24.08 20.17 -18.23
N ILE A 269 -24.60 18.95 -18.37
CA ILE A 269 -24.49 17.89 -17.37
C ILE A 269 -23.02 17.57 -17.06
N HIS A 270 -22.16 17.45 -18.08
CA HIS A 270 -20.73 17.20 -17.89
C HIS A 270 -20.02 18.39 -17.20
N ALA A 271 -20.45 19.63 -17.43
CA ALA A 271 -19.93 20.79 -16.71
C ALA A 271 -20.36 20.82 -15.23
N GLU A 272 -21.63 20.51 -14.93
CA GLU A 272 -22.13 20.38 -13.55
C GLU A 272 -21.41 19.25 -12.80
N ALA A 273 -21.23 18.09 -13.44
CA ALA A 273 -20.49 16.96 -12.89
C ALA A 273 -19.00 17.26 -12.65
N ALA A 274 -18.35 17.99 -13.57
CA ALA A 274 -16.96 18.42 -13.41
C ALA A 274 -16.78 19.39 -12.24
N ALA A 275 -17.72 20.33 -12.05
CA ALA A 275 -17.73 21.23 -10.90
C ALA A 275 -17.91 20.47 -9.58
N ALA A 276 -18.88 19.55 -9.50
CA ALA A 276 -19.14 18.74 -8.31
C ALA A 276 -17.95 17.81 -7.97
N LEU A 277 -17.33 17.19 -8.97
CA LEU A 277 -16.12 16.36 -8.78
C LEU A 277 -14.93 17.19 -8.29
N GLN A 278 -14.79 18.44 -8.75
CA GLN A 278 -13.75 19.33 -8.26
C GLN A 278 -14.04 19.85 -6.85
N GLU A 279 -15.31 20.09 -6.48
CA GLU A 279 -15.71 20.41 -5.11
C GLU A 279 -15.32 19.28 -4.15
N TYR A 280 -15.63 18.03 -4.50
CA TYR A 280 -15.24 16.83 -3.74
C TYR A 280 -13.71 16.71 -3.59
N ARG A 281 -12.95 16.92 -4.66
CA ARG A 281 -11.47 16.92 -4.61
C ARG A 281 -10.93 18.03 -3.70
N ASN A 282 -11.52 19.23 -3.76
CA ASN A 282 -11.11 20.36 -2.93
C ASN A 282 -11.45 20.15 -1.44
N ALA A 283 -12.48 19.36 -1.12
CA ALA A 283 -12.84 19.01 0.25
C ALA A 283 -11.83 18.08 0.94
N GLY A 284 -11.02 17.34 0.18
CA GLY A 284 -9.90 16.56 0.72
C GLY A 284 -10.29 15.35 1.57
N VAL A 285 -11.45 14.73 1.27
CA VAL A 285 -11.95 13.51 1.93
C VAL A 285 -10.88 12.42 1.89
N LYS A 286 -10.39 12.00 3.07
CA LYS A 286 -9.19 11.14 3.18
C LYS A 286 -9.49 9.65 3.11
N GLU A 287 -10.61 9.25 3.69
CA GLU A 287 -11.03 7.85 3.84
C GLU A 287 -12.49 7.68 3.37
N PRO A 288 -12.77 7.93 2.08
CA PRO A 288 -14.10 7.76 1.51
C PRO A 288 -14.51 6.27 1.53
N LEU A 289 -15.82 6.01 1.61
CA LEU A 289 -16.35 4.68 1.32
C LEU A 289 -16.04 4.26 -0.12
N GLU A 290 -15.90 2.96 -0.35
CA GLU A 290 -15.58 2.35 -1.64
C GLU A 290 -16.50 2.86 -2.77
N LEU A 291 -17.82 2.81 -2.57
CA LEU A 291 -18.83 3.33 -3.51
C LEU A 291 -18.61 4.81 -3.89
N LEU A 292 -18.09 5.64 -2.97
CA LEU A 292 -17.79 7.05 -3.26
C LEU A 292 -16.50 7.20 -4.07
N ALA A 293 -15.47 6.41 -3.74
CA ALA A 293 -14.24 6.36 -4.54
C ALA A 293 -14.52 5.89 -5.97
N GLU A 294 -15.33 4.83 -6.14
CA GLU A 294 -15.78 4.36 -7.45
C GLU A 294 -16.63 5.40 -8.18
N THR A 295 -17.61 6.02 -7.51
CA THR A 295 -18.47 7.08 -8.07
C THR A 295 -17.63 8.24 -8.62
N ALA A 296 -16.65 8.73 -7.85
CA ALA A 296 -15.75 9.78 -8.28
C ALA A 296 -14.83 9.34 -9.44
N GLY A 297 -14.41 8.06 -9.45
CA GLY A 297 -13.64 7.44 -10.53
C GLY A 297 -14.42 7.35 -11.83
N GLU A 298 -15.68 6.89 -11.81
CA GLU A 298 -16.51 6.76 -13.00
C GLU A 298 -16.91 8.12 -13.58
N ILE A 299 -17.20 9.13 -12.75
CA ILE A 299 -17.40 10.52 -13.25
C ILE A 299 -16.13 11.01 -13.96
N GLY A 300 -14.93 10.79 -13.37
CA GLY A 300 -13.66 11.12 -14.02
C GLY A 300 -13.45 10.39 -15.35
N SER A 301 -13.80 9.10 -15.41
CA SER A 301 -13.79 8.26 -16.61
C SER A 301 -14.71 8.82 -17.70
N ARG A 302 -15.93 9.22 -17.34
CA ARG A 302 -16.93 9.77 -18.26
C ARG A 302 -16.57 11.17 -18.77
N LEU A 303 -16.04 12.04 -17.91
CA LEU A 303 -15.49 13.34 -18.31
C LEU A 303 -14.36 13.17 -19.35
N GLY A 304 -13.43 12.24 -19.11
CA GLY A 304 -12.35 11.94 -20.05
C GLY A 304 -12.86 11.46 -21.42
N LYS A 305 -13.80 10.51 -21.42
CA LYS A 305 -14.41 9.96 -22.65
C LYS A 305 -15.19 11.03 -23.44
N PHE A 306 -16.00 11.84 -22.77
CA PHE A 306 -16.79 12.90 -23.40
C PHE A 306 -15.90 13.99 -24.00
N ASN A 307 -14.89 14.47 -23.25
CA ASN A 307 -13.94 15.47 -23.76
C ASN A 307 -13.14 14.95 -24.97
N ALA A 308 -12.76 13.67 -24.98
CA ALA A 308 -12.10 13.05 -26.13
C ALA A 308 -13.04 12.93 -27.35
N ALA A 309 -14.34 12.66 -27.14
CA ALA A 309 -15.33 12.67 -28.21
C ALA A 309 -15.52 14.08 -28.79
N LEU A 310 -15.58 15.12 -27.96
CA LEU A 310 -15.65 16.52 -28.40
C LEU A 310 -14.42 16.93 -29.22
N ASP A 311 -13.19 16.69 -28.73
CA ASP A 311 -11.98 16.98 -29.53
C ASP A 311 -12.03 16.24 -30.87
N GLY A 312 -12.45 14.96 -30.89
CA GLY A 312 -12.67 14.19 -32.11
C GLY A 312 -13.63 14.85 -33.12
N LEU A 313 -14.79 15.36 -32.69
CA LEU A 313 -15.71 16.13 -33.55
C LEU A 313 -15.03 17.40 -34.10
N GLY A 314 -14.28 18.10 -33.25
CA GLY A 314 -13.51 19.29 -33.63
C GLY A 314 -12.41 19.01 -34.66
N ARG A 315 -11.64 17.92 -34.48
CA ARG A 315 -10.60 17.47 -35.43
C ARG A 315 -11.19 17.07 -36.77
N ILE A 316 -12.38 16.43 -36.79
CA ILE A 316 -13.07 16.08 -38.04
C ILE A 316 -13.43 17.36 -38.82
N ALA A 317 -14.11 18.32 -38.18
CA ALA A 317 -14.46 19.59 -38.83
C ALA A 317 -13.22 20.39 -39.29
N LEU A 318 -12.15 20.39 -38.49
CA LEU A 318 -10.88 21.03 -38.86
C LEU A 318 -10.20 20.34 -40.05
N ASN A 319 -10.23 19.01 -40.12
CA ASN A 319 -9.65 18.27 -41.24
C ASN A 319 -10.46 18.45 -42.54
N GLU A 320 -11.79 18.52 -42.46
CA GLU A 320 -12.64 18.90 -43.61
C GLU A 320 -12.32 20.33 -44.08
N ALA A 321 -12.13 21.28 -43.17
CA ALA A 321 -11.72 22.65 -43.51
C ALA A 321 -10.33 22.69 -44.18
N ARG A 322 -9.36 21.95 -43.65
CA ARG A 322 -7.98 21.89 -44.20
C ARG A 322 -7.96 21.31 -45.61
N GLN A 323 -8.71 20.24 -45.89
CA GLN A 323 -8.82 19.68 -47.25
C GLN A 323 -9.39 20.69 -48.25
N GLN A 324 -10.38 21.51 -47.83
CA GLN A 324 -10.93 22.58 -48.68
C GLN A 324 -9.98 23.78 -48.83
N LEU A 325 -9.18 24.10 -47.81
CA LEU A 325 -8.11 25.11 -47.88
C LEU A 325 -6.98 24.68 -48.83
N ASP A 326 -6.56 23.42 -48.78
CA ASP A 326 -5.52 22.88 -49.65
C ASP A 326 -5.95 22.90 -51.13
N TRP A 327 -7.16 22.41 -51.43
CA TRP A 327 -7.76 22.54 -52.77
C TRP A 327 -7.92 24.02 -53.20
N GLY A 328 -8.34 24.89 -52.27
CA GLY A 328 -8.46 26.32 -52.52
C GLY A 328 -7.11 26.95 -52.89
N ARG A 329 -6.03 26.58 -52.22
CA ARG A 329 -4.67 27.07 -52.53
C ARG A 329 -4.21 26.63 -53.91
N GLU A 330 -4.41 25.37 -54.28
CA GLU A 330 -4.08 24.87 -55.62
C GLU A 330 -4.89 25.60 -56.71
N PHE A 331 -6.19 25.73 -56.52
CA PHE A 331 -7.08 26.49 -57.42
C PHE A 331 -6.64 27.94 -57.59
N MET A 332 -6.28 28.61 -56.50
CA MET A 332 -5.87 30.02 -56.51
C MET A 332 -4.50 30.20 -57.19
N ALA A 333 -3.52 29.32 -56.92
CA ALA A 333 -2.22 29.37 -57.57
C ALA A 333 -2.33 29.17 -59.10
N GLU A 334 -3.17 28.24 -59.55
CA GLU A 334 -3.41 28.03 -60.99
C GLU A 334 -4.03 29.27 -61.64
N ASN A 335 -5.08 29.85 -61.03
CA ASN A 335 -5.83 30.94 -61.64
C ASN A 335 -5.13 32.30 -61.54
N LEU A 336 -4.35 32.56 -60.48
CA LEU A 336 -3.45 33.74 -60.41
C LEU A 336 -2.42 33.69 -61.54
N SER A 337 -1.77 32.55 -61.75
CA SER A 337 -0.77 32.39 -62.81
C SER A 337 -1.35 32.57 -64.22
N LYS A 338 -2.60 32.16 -64.45
CA LYS A 338 -3.35 32.46 -65.69
C LYS A 338 -3.64 33.95 -65.84
N ALA A 339 -4.12 34.60 -64.76
CA ALA A 339 -4.45 36.03 -64.76
C ALA A 339 -3.20 36.90 -65.03
N GLU A 340 -2.04 36.52 -64.51
CA GLU A 340 -0.75 37.19 -64.78
C GLU A 340 -0.30 37.05 -66.24
N ARG A 341 -0.59 35.93 -66.90
CA ARG A 341 -0.37 35.74 -68.34
C ARG A 341 -1.46 36.37 -69.24
N GLY A 342 -2.49 36.98 -68.65
CA GLY A 342 -3.64 37.55 -69.38
C GLY A 342 -4.63 36.51 -69.93
N GLU A 343 -4.42 35.23 -69.62
CA GLU A 343 -5.26 34.10 -70.04
C GLU A 343 -6.67 34.16 -69.42
N ASP A 344 -7.57 33.28 -69.83
CA ASP A 344 -8.87 33.14 -69.16
C ASP A 344 -8.73 32.35 -67.86
N PHE A 345 -9.24 32.92 -66.78
CA PHE A 345 -9.18 32.39 -65.43
C PHE A 345 -10.55 32.49 -64.76
N ILE A 346 -10.76 31.65 -63.75
CA ILE A 346 -11.96 31.64 -62.93
C ILE A 346 -11.65 32.11 -61.50
N ILE A 347 -12.69 32.54 -60.78
CA ILE A 347 -12.58 32.99 -59.38
C ILE A 347 -13.15 31.92 -58.46
N LEU A 348 -12.60 31.81 -57.25
CA LEU A 348 -13.14 30.95 -56.20
C LEU A 348 -14.55 31.47 -55.83
N SER A 349 -15.53 30.57 -55.67
CA SER A 349 -16.89 31.00 -55.30
C SER A 349 -16.95 31.40 -53.82
N ARG A 350 -17.81 32.37 -53.51
CA ARG A 350 -18.02 32.81 -52.11
C ARG A 350 -18.53 31.67 -51.24
N ASP A 351 -19.30 30.75 -51.81
CA ASP A 351 -19.90 29.63 -51.09
C ASP A 351 -18.86 28.63 -50.59
N VAL A 352 -17.73 28.47 -51.29
CA VAL A 352 -16.58 27.68 -50.79
C VAL A 352 -15.95 28.36 -49.57
N LEU A 353 -15.70 29.66 -49.63
CA LEU A 353 -15.12 30.41 -48.50
C LEU A 353 -16.04 30.36 -47.27
N VAL A 354 -17.35 30.57 -47.46
CA VAL A 354 -18.36 30.43 -46.40
C VAL A 354 -18.41 29.00 -45.86
N GLY A 355 -18.26 27.98 -46.72
CA GLY A 355 -18.14 26.58 -46.32
C GLY A 355 -16.94 26.32 -45.41
N ILE A 356 -15.74 26.74 -45.84
CA ILE A 356 -14.50 26.63 -45.06
C ILE A 356 -14.65 27.34 -43.71
N GLN A 357 -15.10 28.59 -43.71
CA GLN A 357 -15.30 29.36 -42.48
C GLN A 357 -16.28 28.65 -41.53
N SER A 358 -17.41 28.15 -42.05
CA SER A 358 -18.38 27.41 -41.25
C SER A 358 -17.78 26.15 -40.60
N ARG A 359 -16.84 25.46 -41.27
CA ARG A 359 -16.13 24.32 -40.68
C ARG A 359 -15.05 24.73 -39.67
N LEU A 360 -14.35 25.84 -39.88
CA LEU A 360 -13.41 26.42 -38.91
C LEU A 360 -14.12 26.96 -37.65
N ASP A 361 -15.34 27.47 -37.79
CA ASP A 361 -16.17 27.86 -36.65
C ASP A 361 -16.80 26.63 -35.96
N GLN A 362 -17.22 25.60 -36.70
CA GLN A 362 -17.66 24.31 -36.13
C GLN A 362 -16.54 23.64 -35.32
N ALA A 363 -15.30 23.64 -35.82
CA ALA A 363 -14.14 23.15 -35.08
C ALA A 363 -13.89 23.95 -33.79
N ALA A 364 -14.05 25.27 -33.84
CA ALA A 364 -13.87 26.17 -32.68
C ALA A 364 -14.92 26.00 -31.56
N VAL A 365 -16.04 25.30 -31.80
CA VAL A 365 -17.01 24.94 -30.76
C VAL A 365 -16.47 23.84 -29.83
N PHE A 366 -15.61 22.95 -30.34
CA PHE A 366 -15.19 21.74 -29.61
C PHE A 366 -13.68 21.69 -29.31
N LEU A 367 -12.84 22.30 -30.14
CA LEU A 367 -11.41 22.41 -29.89
C LEU A 367 -11.11 23.48 -28.83
N LYS A 368 -9.91 23.41 -28.24
CA LYS A 368 -9.47 24.40 -27.26
C LYS A 368 -9.27 25.77 -27.91
N LYS A 369 -9.50 26.84 -27.13
CA LYS A 369 -9.35 28.23 -27.58
C LYS A 369 -7.93 28.58 -28.06
N ASP A 370 -6.93 27.86 -27.57
CA ASP A 370 -5.51 27.98 -27.88
C ASP A 370 -4.99 26.89 -28.84
N ASP A 371 -5.88 26.19 -29.56
CA ASP A 371 -5.49 25.15 -30.51
C ASP A 371 -4.70 25.73 -31.71
N GLN A 372 -3.46 25.26 -31.86
CA GLN A 372 -2.52 25.77 -32.86
C GLN A 372 -2.84 25.33 -34.28
N GLU A 373 -3.46 24.17 -34.48
CA GLU A 373 -3.86 23.71 -35.82
C GLU A 373 -5.03 24.53 -36.34
N LEU A 374 -6.02 24.80 -35.47
CA LEU A 374 -7.15 25.68 -35.77
C LEU A 374 -6.70 27.13 -36.03
N ALA A 375 -5.74 27.65 -35.25
CA ALA A 375 -5.16 28.97 -35.49
C ALA A 375 -4.42 29.04 -36.83
N GLY A 376 -3.64 27.99 -37.18
CA GLY A 376 -2.98 27.87 -38.47
C GLY A 376 -3.97 27.84 -39.64
N ALA A 377 -5.02 27.01 -39.55
CA ALA A 377 -6.05 26.91 -40.60
C ALA A 377 -6.86 28.21 -40.78
N ARG A 378 -7.03 29.01 -39.72
CA ARG A 378 -7.60 30.38 -39.83
C ARG A 378 -6.65 31.34 -40.56
N SER A 379 -5.35 31.31 -40.29
CA SER A 379 -4.35 32.08 -41.03
C SER A 379 -4.27 31.70 -42.52
N ASP A 380 -4.44 30.40 -42.82
CA ASP A 380 -4.54 29.88 -44.19
C ASP A 380 -5.81 30.38 -44.90
N TYR A 381 -6.96 30.42 -44.20
CA TYR A 381 -8.20 31.00 -44.72
C TYR A 381 -8.07 32.50 -45.02
N ASP A 382 -7.47 33.25 -44.10
CA ASP A 382 -7.23 34.69 -44.26
C ASP A 382 -6.27 34.98 -45.44
N ALA A 383 -5.39 34.03 -45.81
CA ALA A 383 -4.60 34.11 -47.04
C ALA A 383 -5.45 33.83 -48.29
N LEU A 384 -6.28 32.78 -48.24
CA LEU A 384 -7.11 32.36 -49.36
C LEU A 384 -8.13 33.43 -49.80
N ASP A 385 -8.79 34.14 -48.88
CA ASP A 385 -9.70 35.24 -49.25
C ASP A 385 -8.96 36.48 -49.79
N ARG A 386 -7.75 36.77 -49.27
CA ARG A 386 -6.89 37.85 -49.80
C ARG A 386 -6.48 37.58 -51.24
N ASP A 387 -5.97 36.38 -51.53
CA ASP A 387 -5.63 35.98 -52.90
C ASP A 387 -6.89 35.96 -53.79
N GLY A 388 -8.01 35.49 -53.24
CA GLY A 388 -9.33 35.55 -53.87
C GLY A 388 -9.80 36.98 -54.16
N ALA A 389 -9.38 37.99 -53.40
CA ALA A 389 -9.65 39.40 -53.67
C ALA A 389 -8.85 39.91 -54.87
N VAL A 390 -7.57 39.53 -54.96
CA VAL A 390 -6.70 39.89 -56.11
C VAL A 390 -7.27 39.32 -57.42
N LEU A 391 -7.78 38.08 -57.43
CA LEU A 391 -8.45 37.55 -58.63
C LEU A 391 -9.79 38.24 -58.96
N ARG A 392 -10.54 38.70 -57.96
CA ARG A 392 -11.76 39.50 -58.17
C ARG A 392 -11.42 40.86 -58.81
N GLU A 393 -10.36 41.51 -58.35
CA GLU A 393 -9.83 42.76 -58.90
C GLU A 393 -9.35 42.58 -60.35
N LYS A 394 -8.46 41.61 -60.61
CA LYS A 394 -8.02 41.29 -61.98
C LYS A 394 -9.15 40.93 -62.93
N ARG A 395 -10.22 40.30 -62.42
CA ARG A 395 -11.42 40.02 -63.23
C ARG A 395 -12.21 41.29 -63.53
N ALA A 396 -12.27 42.26 -62.60
CA ALA A 396 -12.82 43.57 -62.87
C ALA A 396 -11.98 44.30 -63.94
N GLU A 397 -10.65 44.34 -63.82
CA GLU A 397 -9.75 44.93 -64.82
C GLU A 397 -9.94 44.35 -66.24
N LYS A 398 -10.11 43.02 -66.34
CA LYS A 398 -10.31 42.31 -67.61
C LYS A 398 -11.71 42.52 -68.23
N ILE A 399 -12.72 42.82 -67.40
CA ILE A 399 -14.10 43.10 -67.85
C ILE A 399 -14.33 44.60 -68.08
N LEU A 400 -13.53 45.49 -67.45
CA LEU A 400 -13.68 46.94 -67.59
C LEU A 400 -13.41 47.38 -69.03
N MET A 401 -14.44 47.88 -69.70
CA MET A 401 -14.37 48.29 -71.09
C MET A 401 -13.73 49.69 -71.20
N LEU A 402 -12.40 49.75 -71.05
CA LEU A 402 -11.62 50.98 -71.18
C LEU A 402 -11.88 51.65 -72.56
N PRO A 403 -12.01 52.99 -72.64
CA PRO A 403 -12.22 53.71 -73.90
C PRO A 403 -11.26 53.30 -75.01
N GLU A 404 -9.98 53.13 -74.66
CA GLU A 404 -8.89 52.69 -75.52
C GLU A 404 -9.17 51.35 -76.22
N LYS A 405 -9.84 50.43 -75.51
CA LYS A 405 -10.15 49.06 -75.92
C LYS A 405 -11.52 48.93 -76.59
N TYR A 406 -12.32 49.99 -76.64
CA TYR A 406 -13.65 49.95 -77.27
C TYR A 406 -13.54 50.01 -78.80
N SER A 407 -14.11 49.00 -79.48
CA SER A 407 -14.06 48.85 -80.94
C SER A 407 -15.43 48.92 -81.62
N GLY A 408 -16.45 49.47 -80.95
CA GLY A 408 -17.76 49.74 -81.53
C GLY A 408 -17.87 51.17 -82.09
N ASP A 409 -18.96 51.45 -82.78
CA ASP A 409 -19.30 52.79 -83.25
C ASP A 409 -19.35 53.79 -82.07
N GLY A 410 -18.80 54.99 -82.28
CA GLY A 410 -18.63 55.99 -81.21
C GLY A 410 -17.33 55.88 -80.40
N GLY A 411 -16.50 54.85 -80.62
CA GLY A 411 -15.25 54.66 -79.87
C GLY A 411 -14.24 55.81 -79.92
N GLU A 412 -14.23 56.65 -80.97
CA GLU A 412 -13.41 57.86 -81.01
C GLU A 412 -13.95 58.99 -80.12
N GLU A 413 -15.28 59.14 -80.02
CA GLU A 413 -15.93 60.14 -79.18
C GLU A 413 -15.68 59.85 -77.70
N ILE A 414 -15.82 58.58 -77.29
CA ILE A 414 -15.52 58.10 -75.93
C ILE A 414 -14.03 58.31 -75.59
N ARG A 415 -13.10 58.10 -76.53
CA ARG A 415 -11.66 58.36 -76.35
C ARG A 415 -11.28 59.85 -76.37
N SER A 416 -12.18 60.72 -76.81
CA SER A 416 -11.98 62.19 -76.85
C SER A 416 -12.56 62.93 -75.63
N THR A 417 -13.31 62.22 -74.78
CA THR A 417 -14.06 62.77 -73.63
C THR A 417 -13.69 62.14 -72.28
N ALA A 418 -12.72 61.21 -72.29
CA ALA A 418 -12.09 60.62 -71.11
C ALA A 418 -10.71 61.27 -70.84
#